data_AF-A0A7J9AHM4-F1
#
_entry.id   AF-A0A7J9AHM4-F1
#
_cell.length_a   1.000
_cell.length_b   1.000
_cell.length_c   1.000
_cell.angle_alpha   90.00
_cell.angle_beta   90.00
_cell.angle_gamma   90.00
#
_symmetry.space_group_name_H-M   'P 1'
#
loop_
_entity.id
_entity.type
_entity.pdbx_description
1 polymer ?
#
loop_
_entity_poly.entity_id
_entity_poly.type
_entity_poly.pdbx_seq_one_letter_code
_entity_poly.pdbx_strand_id
1 'polypeptide(L)'
;NLQDWILLNVQDASVIPEGGTSWACLFGILIWRLWKNSNLLIFEGHSWSSREIVNNALCWATQCYSPSRVTPSGDFGLLLEKQAYGSKIFLNTDGAMRLDTRNASVGGLREIGMDSGSLVLIDILESA
;
A
#
# COMPACT_ATOMS: atom_id res chain seq x y z
N ASN A 1 -0.82 -15.89 -17.40
CA ASN A 1 -1.87 -15.47 -16.44
C ASN A 1 -1.37 -14.20 -15.75
N LEU A 2 -2.23 -13.21 -15.51
CA LEU A 2 -1.87 -11.97 -14.79
C LEU A 2 -1.32 -12.26 -13.39
N GLN A 3 -1.89 -13.24 -12.68
CA GLN A 3 -1.43 -13.64 -11.36
C GLN A 3 0.02 -14.13 -11.38
N ASP A 4 0.35 -15.02 -12.31
CA ASP A 4 1.72 -15.52 -12.48
C ASP A 4 2.70 -14.39 -12.81
N TRP A 5 2.28 -13.44 -13.66
CA TRP A 5 3.11 -12.28 -14.00
C TRP A 5 3.35 -11.38 -12.77
N ILE A 6 2.32 -11.11 -11.97
CA ILE A 6 2.45 -10.34 -10.72
C ILE A 6 3.41 -11.07 -9.76
N LEU A 7 3.23 -12.39 -9.59
CA LEU A 7 4.04 -13.19 -8.66
C LEU A 7 5.52 -13.18 -9.08
N LEU A 8 5.80 -13.37 -10.37
CA LEU A 8 7.17 -13.34 -10.91
C LEU A 8 7.84 -11.98 -10.67
N ASN A 9 7.12 -10.88 -10.87
CA ASN A 9 7.67 -9.55 -10.64
C ASN A 9 7.89 -9.26 -9.16
N VAL A 10 6.96 -9.65 -8.28
CA VAL A 10 7.11 -9.45 -6.82
C VAL A 10 8.31 -10.25 -6.27
N GLN A 11 8.55 -11.45 -6.79
CA GLN A 11 9.64 -12.32 -6.35
C GLN A 11 10.99 -11.99 -6.98
N ASP A 12 11.05 -11.05 -7.91
CA ASP A 12 12.30 -10.68 -8.57
C ASP A 12 13.20 -9.86 -7.64
N ALA A 13 14.14 -10.55 -6.99
CA ALA A 13 15.15 -9.94 -6.14
C ALA A 13 16.34 -9.37 -6.92
N SER A 14 16.41 -9.57 -8.25
CA SER A 14 17.51 -9.06 -9.07
C SER A 14 17.42 -7.56 -9.32
N VAL A 15 16.22 -6.99 -9.21
CA VAL A 15 15.99 -5.56 -9.32
C VAL A 15 16.29 -4.91 -7.98
N ILE A 16 17.28 -4.02 -7.95
CA ILE A 16 17.64 -3.22 -6.78
C ILE A 16 17.33 -1.76 -7.10
N PRO A 17 16.19 -1.22 -6.62
CA PRO A 17 15.86 0.18 -6.79
C PRO A 17 16.89 1.10 -6.14
N GLU A 18 17.07 2.28 -6.72
CA GLU A 18 17.85 3.34 -6.09
C GLU A 18 17.28 3.68 -4.70
N GLY A 19 18.17 3.90 -3.73
CA GLY A 19 17.77 4.21 -2.34
C GLY A 19 17.59 3.00 -1.42
N GLY A 20 17.96 1.80 -1.86
CA GLY A 20 18.04 0.61 -0.98
C GLY A 20 16.68 0.02 -0.57
N THR A 21 15.62 0.36 -1.31
CA THR A 21 14.27 -0.17 -1.09
C THR A 21 14.13 -1.58 -1.67
N SER A 22 13.19 -2.39 -1.17
CA SER A 22 12.87 -3.67 -1.81
C SER A 22 12.08 -3.45 -3.10
N TRP A 23 12.48 -4.13 -4.18
CA TRP A 23 11.69 -4.16 -5.42
C TRP A 23 10.27 -4.64 -5.20
N ALA A 24 10.05 -5.67 -4.39
CA ALA A 24 8.70 -6.16 -4.07
C ALA A 24 7.80 -5.05 -3.49
N CYS A 25 8.36 -4.22 -2.61
CA CYS A 25 7.67 -3.06 -2.04
C CYS A 25 7.39 -1.99 -3.10
N LEU A 26 8.41 -1.59 -3.86
CA LEU A 26 8.26 -0.59 -4.92
C LEU A 26 7.26 -1.02 -5.99
N PHE A 27 7.32 -2.28 -6.43
CA PHE A 27 6.41 -2.86 -7.40
C PHE A 27 4.97 -2.84 -6.89
N GLY A 28 4.75 -3.24 -5.64
CA GLY A 28 3.42 -3.14 -5.01
C GLY A 28 2.86 -1.71 -5.01
N ILE A 29 3.69 -0.73 -4.65
CA ILE A 29 3.31 0.69 -4.68
C ILE A 29 3.03 1.16 -6.11
N LEU A 30 3.82 0.74 -7.11
CA LEU A 30 3.60 1.07 -8.51
C LEU A 30 2.25 0.54 -9.03
N ILE A 31 1.92 -0.72 -8.72
CA ILE A 31 0.63 -1.32 -9.12
C ILE A 31 -0.53 -0.55 -8.47
N TRP A 32 -0.42 -0.24 -7.18
CA TRP A 32 -1.41 0.59 -6.49
C TRP A 32 -1.56 1.97 -7.12
N ARG A 33 -0.45 2.64 -7.45
CA ARG A 33 -0.47 3.97 -8.07
C ARG A 33 -1.05 3.96 -9.47
N LEU A 34 -0.76 2.94 -10.27
CA LEU A 34 -1.37 2.77 -11.60
C LEU A 34 -2.88 2.61 -11.48
N TRP A 35 -3.35 1.76 -10.56
CA TRP A 35 -4.79 1.58 -10.30
C TRP A 35 -5.45 2.89 -9.84
N LYS A 36 -4.84 3.59 -8.87
CA LYS A 36 -5.33 4.90 -8.40
C LYS A 36 -5.35 5.94 -9.53
N ASN A 37 -4.34 5.98 -10.38
CA ASN A 37 -4.26 6.92 -11.49
C ASN A 37 -5.35 6.68 -12.54
N SER A 38 -5.68 5.42 -12.81
CA SER A 38 -6.82 5.06 -13.66
C SER A 38 -8.14 5.55 -13.06
N ASN A 39 -8.34 5.37 -11.75
CA ASN A 39 -9.54 5.86 -11.07
C ASN A 39 -9.61 7.39 -11.08
N LEU A 40 -8.49 8.07 -10.85
CA LEU A 40 -8.39 9.53 -10.89
C LEU A 40 -8.86 10.08 -12.25
N LEU A 41 -8.42 9.44 -13.34
CA LEU A 41 -8.85 9.82 -14.69
C LEU A 41 -10.36 9.64 -14.89
N ILE A 42 -10.93 8.55 -14.37
CA ILE A 42 -12.36 8.24 -14.51
C ILE A 42 -13.24 9.21 -13.70
N PHE A 43 -12.88 9.47 -12.43
CA PHE A 43 -13.73 10.22 -11.51
C PHE A 43 -13.48 11.74 -11.55
N GLU A 44 -12.24 12.16 -11.75
CA GLU A 44 -11.81 13.56 -11.67
C GLU A 44 -11.40 14.14 -13.03
N GLY A 45 -11.25 13.30 -14.06
CA GLY A 45 -10.94 13.75 -15.42
C GLY A 45 -9.49 14.16 -15.65
N HIS A 46 -8.60 13.84 -14.71
CA HIS A 46 -7.16 14.07 -14.85
C HIS A 46 -6.34 12.88 -14.38
N SER A 47 -5.10 12.80 -14.86
CA SER A 47 -4.16 11.73 -14.51
C SER A 47 -2.77 12.30 -14.29
N TRP A 48 -2.01 11.65 -13.42
CA TRP A 48 -0.58 11.84 -13.29
C TRP A 48 0.14 11.23 -14.49
N SER A 49 1.24 11.86 -14.88
CA SER A 49 2.20 11.31 -15.83
C SER A 49 2.93 10.11 -15.24
N SER A 50 3.48 9.24 -16.11
CA SER A 50 4.29 8.08 -15.67
C SER A 50 5.48 8.49 -14.79
N ARG A 51 6.08 9.67 -15.06
CA ARG A 51 7.18 10.20 -14.26
C ARG A 51 6.72 10.57 -12.85
N GLU A 52 5.57 11.22 -12.71
CA GLU A 52 5.01 11.57 -11.40
C GLU A 52 4.66 10.32 -10.59
N ILE A 53 4.09 9.30 -11.24
CA ILE A 53 3.78 8.01 -10.62
C ILE A 53 5.04 7.35 -10.07
N VAL A 54 6.09 7.23 -10.89
CA VAL A 54 7.35 6.59 -10.49
C VAL A 54 8.04 7.37 -9.38
N ASN A 55 8.14 8.70 -9.50
CA ASN A 55 8.77 9.55 -8.49
C ASN A 55 8.02 9.47 -7.15
N ASN A 56 6.69 9.49 -7.20
CA ASN A 56 5.88 9.37 -5.99
C ASN A 56 6.02 7.98 -5.35
N ALA A 57 6.03 6.91 -6.15
CA ALA A 57 6.22 5.55 -5.66
C ALA A 57 7.59 5.35 -5.01
N LEU A 58 8.67 5.88 -5.62
CA LEU A 58 10.02 5.86 -5.05
C LEU A 58 10.09 6.64 -3.74
N CYS A 59 9.48 7.82 -3.67
CA CYS A 59 9.42 8.62 -2.45
C CYS A 59 8.73 7.85 -1.31
N TRP A 60 7.64 7.16 -1.59
CA TRP A 60 6.94 6.33 -0.62
C TRP A 60 7.77 5.12 -0.19
N ALA A 61 8.35 4.39 -1.16
CA ALA A 61 9.19 3.23 -0.88
C ALA A 61 10.40 3.58 -0.01
N THR A 62 11.07 4.71 -0.30
CA THR A 62 12.22 5.17 0.48
C THR A 62 11.85 5.60 1.89
N GLN A 63 10.65 6.16 2.11
CA GLN A 63 10.14 6.46 3.46
C GLN A 63 9.83 5.20 4.27
N CYS A 64 9.24 4.17 3.65
CA CYS A 64 8.99 2.89 4.32
C CYS A 64 10.28 2.17 4.76
N TYR A 65 11.38 2.38 4.04
CA TYR A 65 12.69 1.77 4.35
C TYR A 65 13.64 2.68 5.12
N SER A 66 13.29 3.95 5.33
CA SER A 66 14.07 4.83 6.19
C SER A 66 13.90 4.37 7.63
N PRO A 67 14.95 3.88 8.32
CA PRO A 67 14.85 3.61 9.75
C PRO A 67 14.50 4.92 10.43
N SER A 68 13.28 5.02 10.96
CA SER A 68 12.83 6.20 11.68
C SER A 68 13.86 6.51 12.79
N ARG A 69 14.49 7.69 12.70
CA ARG A 69 15.26 8.29 13.81
C ARG A 69 14.35 8.82 14.92
N VAL A 70 13.04 8.62 14.80
CA VAL A 70 12.05 8.95 15.81
C VAL A 70 11.51 7.62 16.32
N THR A 71 12.01 7.19 17.47
CA THR A 71 11.28 6.26 18.34
C THR A 71 9.87 6.83 18.52
N PRO A 72 8.82 6.18 17.98
CA PRO A 72 7.48 6.52 18.40
C PRO A 72 7.41 6.13 19.87
N SER A 73 7.14 7.08 20.75
CA SER A 73 6.85 6.80 22.17
C SER A 73 5.46 6.16 22.34
N GLY A 74 5.05 5.33 21.39
CA GLY A 74 3.80 4.59 21.36
C GLY A 74 4.01 3.28 20.59
N ASP A 75 3.44 2.21 21.11
CA ASP A 75 3.61 0.76 20.84
C ASP A 75 3.45 0.26 19.39
N PHE A 76 3.80 1.03 18.36
CA PHE A 76 3.77 0.57 16.96
C PHE A 76 4.91 -0.38 16.60
N GLY A 77 6.01 -0.38 17.36
CA GLY A 77 7.18 -1.22 17.11
C GLY A 77 6.95 -2.72 17.28
N LEU A 78 5.99 -3.13 18.11
CA LEU A 78 5.72 -4.55 18.39
C LEU A 78 4.81 -5.24 17.36
N LEU A 79 4.13 -4.48 16.48
CA LEU A 79 3.19 -5.04 15.50
C LEU A 79 3.85 -5.48 14.19
N LEU A 80 5.00 -4.89 13.83
CA LEU A 80 5.74 -5.29 12.62
C LEU A 80 6.59 -6.54 12.87
N GLU A 81 7.11 -6.70 14.09
CA GLU A 81 8.07 -7.75 14.44
C GLU A 81 7.42 -9.13 14.69
N LYS A 82 6.09 -9.16 14.86
CA LYS A 82 5.32 -10.39 15.11
C LYS A 82 4.48 -10.87 13.92
N GLN A 83 4.92 -10.58 12.69
CA GLN A 83 4.37 -11.26 11.51
C GLN A 83 4.89 -12.71 11.49
N ALA A 84 4.26 -13.56 12.29
CA ALA A 84 4.56 -14.98 12.38
C ALA A 84 4.46 -15.60 10.98
N TYR A 85 5.54 -16.31 10.59
CA TYR A 85 5.60 -17.16 9.41
C TYR A 85 4.33 -18.05 9.37
N GLY A 86 3.43 -17.80 8.41
CA GLY A 86 2.19 -18.56 8.24
C GLY A 86 0.87 -17.85 8.60
N SER A 87 0.90 -16.60 9.08
CA SER A 87 -0.33 -15.84 9.33
C SER A 87 -1.01 -15.38 8.04
N LYS A 88 -2.32 -15.66 7.89
CA LYS A 88 -3.14 -15.11 6.81
C LYS A 88 -3.60 -13.71 7.20
N ILE A 89 -3.35 -12.75 6.33
CA ILE A 89 -3.86 -11.39 6.47
C ILE A 89 -5.07 -11.29 5.56
N PHE A 90 -6.22 -10.93 6.14
CA PHE A 90 -7.41 -10.57 5.40
C PHE A 90 -7.49 -9.04 5.38
N LEU A 91 -7.57 -8.48 4.19
CA LEU A 91 -7.74 -7.03 3.99
C LEU A 91 -9.04 -6.84 3.24
N ASN A 92 -10.03 -6.25 3.91
CA ASN A 92 -11.27 -5.82 3.27
C ASN A 92 -11.14 -4.33 2.97
N THR A 93 -11.26 -3.94 1.71
CA THR A 93 -11.21 -2.54 1.29
C THR A 93 -12.56 -2.16 0.70
N ASP A 94 -13.17 -1.10 1.21
CA ASP A 94 -14.40 -0.54 0.66
C ASP A 94 -14.23 0.95 0.36
N GLY A 95 -14.98 1.43 -0.63
CA GLY A 95 -14.94 2.82 -1.07
C GLY A 95 -16.34 3.40 -1.16
N ALA A 96 -16.53 4.61 -0.63
CA ALA A 96 -17.77 5.35 -0.76
C ALA A 96 -17.55 6.59 -1.64
N MET A 97 -18.51 6.91 -2.49
CA MET A 97 -18.49 8.13 -3.32
C MET A 97 -19.81 8.88 -3.17
N ARG A 98 -19.72 10.19 -2.98
CA ARG A 98 -20.84 11.12 -3.11
C ARG A 98 -20.91 11.66 -4.54
N LEU A 99 -21.97 11.33 -5.26
CA LEU A 99 -22.16 11.74 -6.67
C LEU A 99 -22.38 13.24 -6.84
N ASP A 100 -22.97 13.89 -5.84
CA ASP A 100 -23.30 15.32 -5.85
C ASP A 100 -22.06 16.20 -5.73
N THR A 101 -21.10 15.80 -4.90
CA THR A 101 -19.86 16.57 -4.69
C THR A 101 -18.64 15.97 -5.38
N ARG A 102 -18.75 14.75 -5.90
CA ARG A 102 -17.65 13.90 -6.38
C ARG A 102 -16.59 13.57 -5.32
N ASN A 103 -16.92 13.72 -4.04
CA ASN A 103 -16.00 13.31 -2.98
C ASN A 103 -16.00 11.79 -2.88
N ALA A 104 -14.81 11.22 -2.78
CA ALA A 104 -14.61 9.81 -2.51
C ALA A 104 -13.93 9.63 -1.16
N SER A 105 -14.18 8.49 -0.51
CA SER A 105 -13.42 8.01 0.63
C SER A 105 -13.12 6.54 0.43
N VAL A 106 -12.00 6.08 0.97
CA VAL A 106 -11.64 4.66 0.97
C VAL A 106 -11.27 4.24 2.39
N GLY A 107 -11.82 3.10 2.82
CA GLY A 107 -11.57 2.51 4.12
C GLY A 107 -11.02 1.09 3.96
N GLY A 108 -10.09 0.71 4.83
CA GLY A 108 -9.56 -0.64 4.91
C GLY A 108 -9.79 -1.24 6.30
N LEU A 109 -10.27 -2.48 6.34
CA LEU A 109 -10.29 -3.33 7.52
C LEU A 109 -9.20 -4.40 7.37
N ARG A 110 -8.19 -4.35 8.23
CA ARG A 110 -7.19 -5.41 8.33
C ARG A 110 -7.56 -6.35 9.47
N GLU A 111 -7.75 -7.62 9.14
CA GLU A 111 -7.85 -8.71 10.10
C GLU A 111 -6.60 -9.59 10.01
N ILE A 112 -5.91 -9.72 11.15
CA ILE A 112 -4.80 -10.66 11.29
C ILE A 112 -5.35 -11.88 12.02
N GLY A 113 -5.54 -12.97 11.30
CA GLY A 113 -5.91 -14.25 11.91
C GLY A 113 -4.71 -14.81 12.67
N MET A 114 -4.74 -14.72 13.99
CA MET A 114 -3.88 -15.49 14.89
C MET A 114 -4.70 -16.62 15.51
N ASP A 115 -4.08 -17.79 15.75
CA ASP A 115 -4.73 -18.96 16.39
C ASP A 115 -5.31 -18.65 17.80
N SER A 116 -5.07 -17.44 18.33
CA SER A 116 -5.51 -16.99 19.66
C SER A 116 -6.31 -15.67 19.67
N GLY A 117 -6.84 -15.19 18.54
CA GLY A 117 -7.76 -14.04 18.49
C GLY A 117 -7.40 -12.97 17.43
N SER A 118 -8.42 -12.27 16.93
CA SER A 118 -8.29 -11.27 15.86
C SER A 118 -8.04 -9.86 16.41
N LEU A 119 -7.03 -9.17 15.86
CA LEU A 119 -6.84 -7.72 16.02
C LEU A 119 -7.37 -7.00 14.78
N VAL A 120 -8.17 -5.97 14.99
CA VAL A 120 -8.80 -5.18 13.91
C VAL A 120 -8.16 -3.79 13.87
N LEU A 121 -7.51 -3.46 12.76
CA LEU A 121 -7.02 -2.10 12.48
C LEU A 121 -7.88 -1.50 11.36
N ILE A 122 -8.48 -0.35 11.62
CA ILE A 122 -9.25 0.44 10.63
C ILE A 122 -8.35 1.59 10.18
N ASP A 123 -7.97 1.59 8.90
CA ASP A 123 -7.31 2.74 8.27
C ASP A 123 -8.34 3.49 7.42
N ILE A 124 -8.59 4.76 7.76
CA ILE A 124 -9.46 5.66 6.99
C ILE A 124 -8.56 6.62 6.23
N LEU A 125 -8.55 6.50 4.90
CA LEU A 125 -7.92 7.49 4.03
C LEU A 125 -9.02 8.34 3.41
N GLU A 126 -9.26 9.51 3.99
CA GLU A 126 -10.03 10.57 3.34
C GLU A 126 -9.21 11.14 2.18
N SER A 127 -9.75 11.14 0.96
CA SER A 127 -9.24 12.01 -0.10
C SER A 127 -9.93 13.37 -0.01
N ALA A 128 -9.12 14.41 0.14
CA ALA A 128 -9.51 15.81 0.00
C ALA A 128 -9.87 16.15 -1.44
#